data_AF-A0A848LM06-F1
#
_entry.id   AF-A0A848LM06-F1
#
_cell.length_a   1.000
_cell.length_b   1.000
_cell.length_c   1.000
_cell.angle_alpha   90.00
_cell.angle_beta   90.00
_cell.angle_gamma   90.00
#
_symmetry.space_group_name_H-M   'P 1'
#
loop_
_entity.id
_entity.type
_entity.pdbx_description
1 polymer ?
#
loop_
_entity_poly.entity_id
_entity_poly.type
_entity_poly.pdbx_seq_one_letter_code
_entity_poly.pdbx_strand_id
1 'polypeptide(L)'
;MNGLSSKIVAETNVLAAEYRRKFIGDPEGELRAWLEIAARREALVYYVYSEAQRHERLPNSESGAERAAWDTLTEIWQQEAKHKELTRARLASGLMSLGNGPLSPAWLQVIGEVEGRMLCRLTPARPSLGQTLARLFLMAGAAIAPGAVPSFARELDTMNARAFFELAATLELTAKQAYWRMGELLKELLAKREEPSVQLQGLQRELHLTYDDEDFHERAFLWMTTWMDAAGRFKRGLSERECVQQIIDLLPQAPEPIRGTEPRENALYVVTDGGVGALAKRHGIELVVVPKE
;
A
#
# COMPACT_ATOMS: atom_id res chain seq x y z
N MET A 1 12.35 -1.56 -12.99
CA MET A 1 11.02 -0.96 -13.15
C MET A 1 10.57 -1.21 -14.58
N ASN A 2 9.43 -1.88 -14.77
CA ASN A 2 8.91 -2.21 -16.11
C ASN A 2 8.12 -1.00 -16.68
N GLY A 3 7.75 -1.05 -17.97
CA GLY A 3 7.07 0.06 -18.65
C GLY A 3 5.71 0.45 -18.04
N LEU A 4 4.97 -0.52 -17.49
CA LEU A 4 3.69 -0.29 -16.81
C LEU A 4 3.91 0.48 -15.50
N SER A 5 4.87 0.04 -14.68
CA SER A 5 5.22 0.71 -13.42
C SER A 5 5.58 2.18 -13.63
N SER A 6 6.38 2.48 -14.65
CA SER A 6 6.75 3.86 -14.98
C SER A 6 5.55 4.73 -15.37
N LYS A 7 4.54 4.16 -16.04
CA LYS A 7 3.31 4.91 -16.40
C LYS A 7 2.42 5.18 -15.19
N ILE A 8 2.25 4.20 -14.31
CA ILE A 8 1.50 4.38 -13.05
C ILE A 8 2.13 5.50 -12.21
N VAL A 9 3.46 5.47 -12.06
CA VAL A 9 4.21 6.51 -11.33
C VAL A 9 4.09 7.87 -12.03
N ALA A 10 4.21 7.92 -13.36
CA ALA A 10 4.08 9.16 -14.12
C ALA A 10 2.69 9.80 -13.95
N GLU A 11 1.62 9.02 -14.07
CA GLU A 11 0.25 9.52 -13.85
C GLU A 11 0.02 9.96 -12.40
N THR A 12 0.61 9.26 -11.42
CA THR A 12 0.58 9.68 -10.01
C THR A 12 1.28 11.03 -9.81
N ASN A 13 2.43 11.25 -10.46
CA ASN A 13 3.14 12.52 -10.43
C ASN A 13 2.35 13.65 -11.10
N VAL A 14 1.64 13.36 -12.19
CA VAL A 14 0.73 14.32 -12.85
C VAL A 14 -0.40 14.71 -11.90
N LEU A 15 -1.06 13.73 -11.26
CA LEU A 15 -2.10 13.99 -10.26
C LEU A 15 -1.58 14.84 -9.10
N ALA A 16 -0.39 14.52 -8.59
CA ALA A 16 0.25 15.29 -7.53
C ALA A 16 0.53 16.74 -7.95
N ALA A 17 1.00 16.96 -9.19
CA ALA A 17 1.23 18.30 -9.73
C ALA A 17 -0.09 19.07 -9.95
N GLU A 18 -1.16 18.39 -10.35
CA GLU A 18 -2.49 18.98 -10.46
C GLU A 18 -3.05 19.39 -9.10
N TYR A 19 -2.91 18.54 -8.08
CA TYR A 19 -3.38 18.84 -6.73
C TYR A 19 -2.63 20.03 -6.14
N ARG A 20 -1.30 20.06 -6.25
CA ARG A 20 -0.49 21.21 -5.83
C ARG A 20 -0.92 22.52 -6.50
N ARG A 21 -1.31 22.48 -7.77
CA ARG A 21 -1.81 23.66 -8.51
C ARG A 21 -3.23 24.05 -8.10
N LYS A 22 -4.11 23.07 -7.89
CA LYS A 22 -5.51 23.28 -7.54
C LYS A 22 -5.67 23.85 -6.13
N PHE A 23 -4.83 23.43 -5.20
CA PHE A 23 -4.89 23.79 -3.78
C PHE A 23 -3.79 24.77 -3.36
N ILE A 24 -3.30 25.62 -4.29
CA ILE A 24 -2.34 26.68 -3.94
C ILE A 24 -2.94 27.57 -2.85
N GLY A 25 -2.23 27.68 -1.73
CA GLY A 25 -2.67 28.45 -0.56
C GLY A 25 -3.71 27.76 0.32
N ASP A 26 -4.11 26.53 0.00
CA ASP A 26 -5.08 25.72 0.75
C ASP A 26 -4.51 24.33 1.12
N PRO A 27 -3.53 24.26 2.04
CA PRO A 27 -2.93 22.99 2.44
C PRO A 27 -3.92 22.03 3.13
N GLU A 28 -4.96 22.55 3.78
CA GLU A 28 -6.01 21.72 4.41
C GLU A 28 -6.88 21.05 3.33
N GLY A 29 -7.28 21.79 2.30
CA GLY A 29 -7.99 21.25 1.15
C GLY A 29 -7.16 20.21 0.39
N GLU A 30 -5.86 20.45 0.19
CA GLU A 30 -4.97 19.47 -0.45
C GLU A 30 -4.87 18.19 0.39
N LEU A 31 -4.68 18.32 1.70
CA LEU A 31 -4.56 17.20 2.63
C LEU A 31 -5.83 16.35 2.64
N ARG A 32 -7.01 16.97 2.68
CA ARG A 32 -8.29 16.28 2.56
C ARG A 32 -8.38 15.51 1.25
N ALA A 33 -8.04 16.13 0.12
CA ALA A 33 -8.11 15.47 -1.17
C ALA A 33 -7.17 14.25 -1.25
N TRP A 34 -6.00 14.32 -0.62
CA TRP A 34 -5.10 13.18 -0.48
C TRP A 34 -5.65 12.08 0.43
N LEU A 35 -6.32 12.43 1.54
CA LEU A 35 -7.00 11.45 2.40
C LEU A 35 -8.13 10.71 1.66
N GLU A 36 -8.88 11.41 0.81
CA GLU A 36 -9.91 10.80 -0.04
C GLU A 36 -9.31 9.82 -1.06
N ILE A 37 -8.17 10.17 -1.66
CA ILE A 37 -7.40 9.26 -2.53
C ILE A 37 -6.90 8.05 -1.73
N ALA A 38 -6.28 8.27 -0.56
CA ALA A 38 -5.78 7.21 0.28
C ALA A 38 -6.91 6.24 0.63
N ALA A 39 -8.06 6.71 1.11
CA ALA A 39 -9.20 5.86 1.45
C ALA A 39 -9.67 4.96 0.28
N ARG A 40 -9.69 5.48 -0.95
CA ARG A 40 -9.99 4.67 -2.15
C ARG A 40 -8.90 3.64 -2.42
N ARG A 41 -7.64 4.05 -2.32
CA ARG A 41 -6.49 3.18 -2.57
C ARG A 41 -6.37 2.05 -1.56
N GLU A 42 -6.53 2.35 -0.27
CA GLU A 42 -6.54 1.34 0.80
C GLU A 42 -7.64 0.29 0.55
N ALA A 43 -8.83 0.73 0.14
CA ALA A 43 -9.91 -0.18 -0.21
C ALA A 43 -9.61 -1.02 -1.47
N LEU A 44 -8.91 -0.43 -2.45
CA LEU A 44 -8.44 -1.12 -3.66
C LEU A 44 -7.41 -2.20 -3.32
N VAL A 45 -6.32 -1.86 -2.62
CA VAL A 45 -5.23 -2.81 -2.30
C VAL A 45 -5.69 -3.88 -1.32
N TYR A 46 -6.55 -3.54 -0.36
CA TYR A 46 -7.20 -4.51 0.52
C TYR A 46 -7.96 -5.59 -0.28
N TYR A 47 -8.64 -5.20 -1.36
CA TYR A 47 -9.30 -6.16 -2.24
C TYR A 47 -8.28 -6.98 -3.05
N VAL A 48 -7.28 -6.32 -3.64
CA VAL A 48 -6.25 -6.96 -4.49
C VAL A 48 -5.45 -8.00 -3.72
N TYR A 49 -5.18 -7.76 -2.44
CA TYR A 49 -4.42 -8.68 -1.58
C TYR A 49 -5.31 -9.65 -0.80
N SER A 50 -6.63 -9.62 -1.00
CA SER A 50 -7.57 -10.49 -0.30
C SER A 50 -7.28 -11.97 -0.51
N GLU A 51 -7.72 -12.81 0.42
CA GLU A 51 -7.48 -14.27 0.40
C GLU A 51 -7.86 -14.94 -0.92
N ALA A 52 -9.04 -14.61 -1.47
CA ALA A 52 -9.48 -15.16 -2.74
C ALA A 52 -8.52 -14.81 -3.89
N GLN A 53 -7.99 -13.58 -3.90
CA GLN A 53 -7.02 -13.14 -4.90
C GLN A 53 -5.66 -13.78 -4.67
N ARG A 54 -5.22 -13.94 -3.41
CA ARG A 54 -4.00 -14.69 -3.10
C ARG A 54 -4.09 -16.11 -3.67
N HIS A 55 -5.21 -16.82 -3.48
CA HIS A 55 -5.39 -18.19 -3.99
C HIS A 55 -5.29 -18.26 -5.51
N GLU A 56 -5.78 -17.24 -6.23
CA GLU A 56 -5.64 -17.17 -7.67
C GLU A 56 -4.18 -16.90 -8.10
N ARG A 57 -3.47 -16.03 -7.39
CA ARG A 57 -2.10 -15.58 -7.71
C ARG A 57 -1.02 -16.57 -7.31
N LEU A 58 -1.24 -17.27 -6.21
CA LEU A 58 -0.28 -18.17 -5.55
C LEU A 58 -0.95 -19.53 -5.27
N PRO A 59 -1.39 -20.27 -6.30
CA PRO A 59 -2.26 -21.44 -6.11
C PRO A 59 -1.60 -22.65 -5.44
N ASN A 60 -0.26 -22.71 -5.36
CA ASN A 60 0.51 -23.85 -4.86
C ASN A 60 1.35 -23.49 -3.63
N SER A 61 0.84 -22.68 -2.70
CA SER A 61 1.60 -22.17 -1.54
C SER A 61 1.81 -23.18 -0.41
N GLU A 62 2.24 -24.41 -0.72
CA GLU A 62 2.35 -25.49 0.27
C GLU A 62 3.69 -25.48 1.02
N SER A 63 4.78 -25.03 0.41
CA SER A 63 6.11 -25.02 1.04
C SER A 63 7.08 -24.01 0.41
N GLY A 64 8.23 -23.81 1.06
CA GLY A 64 9.34 -23.02 0.51
C GLY A 64 9.02 -21.53 0.33
N ALA A 65 9.61 -20.92 -0.70
CA ALA A 65 9.39 -19.51 -1.02
C ALA A 65 7.93 -19.18 -1.37
N GLU A 66 7.18 -20.11 -1.95
CA GLU A 66 5.75 -19.93 -2.27
C GLU A 66 4.92 -19.75 -0.99
N ARG A 67 5.20 -20.57 0.03
CA ARG A 67 4.56 -20.46 1.34
C ARG A 67 4.95 -19.17 2.05
N ALA A 68 6.24 -18.83 2.07
CA ALA A 68 6.71 -17.58 2.67
C ALA A 68 6.07 -16.34 2.03
N ALA A 69 5.95 -16.32 0.69
CA ALA A 69 5.29 -15.23 -0.02
C ALA A 69 3.79 -15.14 0.29
N TRP A 70 3.11 -16.29 0.41
CA TRP A 70 1.71 -16.35 0.82
C TRP A 70 1.49 -15.78 2.23
N ASP A 71 2.28 -16.23 3.20
CA ASP A 71 2.20 -15.77 4.58
C ASP A 71 2.53 -14.27 4.65
N THR A 72 3.60 -13.81 3.99
CA THR A 72 3.96 -12.38 3.93
C THR A 72 2.83 -11.53 3.36
N LEU A 73 2.24 -11.94 2.23
CA LEU A 73 1.11 -11.21 1.62
C LEU A 73 -0.14 -11.23 2.50
N THR A 74 -0.33 -12.27 3.31
CA THR A 74 -1.43 -12.35 4.28
C THR A 74 -1.24 -11.32 5.40
N GLU A 75 -0.03 -11.21 5.95
CA GLU A 75 0.30 -10.21 6.97
C GLU A 75 0.15 -8.78 6.42
N ILE A 76 0.68 -8.50 5.23
CA ILE A 76 0.51 -7.19 4.55
C ILE A 76 -0.97 -6.86 4.37
N TRP A 77 -1.78 -7.80 3.86
CA TRP A 77 -3.22 -7.60 3.71
C TRP A 77 -3.94 -7.28 5.04
N GLN A 78 -3.52 -7.89 6.16
CA GLN A 78 -4.08 -7.56 7.47
C GLN A 78 -3.71 -6.14 7.91
N GLN A 79 -2.52 -5.66 7.53
CA GLN A 79 -2.11 -4.28 7.77
C GLN A 79 -2.90 -3.30 6.90
N GLU A 80 -3.16 -3.61 5.63
CA GLU A 80 -4.03 -2.80 4.76
C GLU A 80 -5.44 -2.61 5.34
N ALA A 81 -5.95 -3.61 6.07
CA ALA A 81 -7.23 -3.48 6.76
C ALA A 81 -7.21 -2.36 7.81
N LYS A 82 -6.07 -2.15 8.49
CA LYS A 82 -5.89 -1.07 9.46
C LYS A 82 -5.77 0.28 8.76
N HIS A 83 -5.04 0.37 7.64
CA HIS A 83 -4.93 1.61 6.86
C HIS A 83 -6.29 2.05 6.30
N LYS A 84 -7.09 1.09 5.80
CA LYS A 84 -8.47 1.32 5.36
C LYS A 84 -9.37 1.87 6.47
N GLU A 85 -9.22 1.38 7.70
CA GLU A 85 -10.00 1.88 8.84
C GLU A 85 -9.50 3.25 9.32
N LEU A 86 -8.19 3.46 9.34
CA LEU A 86 -7.57 4.74 9.66
C LEU A 86 -8.11 5.86 8.76
N THR A 87 -8.02 5.69 7.44
CA THR A 87 -8.48 6.70 6.46
C THR A 87 -9.99 6.96 6.59
N ARG A 88 -10.78 5.91 6.83
CA ARG A 88 -12.23 6.04 7.12
C ARG A 88 -12.52 6.86 8.35
N ALA A 89 -11.88 6.54 9.48
CA ALA A 89 -12.09 7.23 10.74
C ALA A 89 -11.67 8.71 10.64
N ARG A 90 -10.57 8.99 9.93
CA ARG A 90 -10.08 10.37 9.73
C ARG A 90 -10.99 11.20 8.83
N LEU A 91 -11.55 10.62 7.77
CA LEU A 91 -12.56 11.30 6.96
C LEU A 91 -13.91 11.47 7.69
N ALA A 92 -14.28 10.54 8.58
CA ALA A 92 -15.55 10.62 9.35
C ALA A 92 -15.48 11.58 10.54
N SER A 93 -14.31 11.75 11.16
CA SER A 93 -14.12 12.60 12.35
C SER A 93 -14.21 14.11 12.07
N GLY A 94 -14.34 14.54 10.81
CA GLY A 94 -14.52 15.96 10.46
C GLY A 94 -13.31 16.84 10.76
N LEU A 95 -12.14 16.22 10.97
CA LEU A 95 -10.86 16.86 11.32
C LEU A 95 -10.33 17.82 10.23
N MET A 96 -10.85 17.69 9.01
CA MET A 96 -10.72 18.67 7.94
C MET A 96 -12.10 19.32 7.78
N SER A 97 -12.15 20.64 7.94
CA SER A 97 -13.35 21.49 7.97
C SER A 97 -14.51 21.02 7.07
N LEU A 98 -15.74 21.24 7.57
CA LEU A 98 -17.08 21.13 6.99
C LEU A 98 -17.22 21.84 5.61
N GLY A 99 -16.46 21.41 4.62
CA GLY A 99 -16.78 21.57 3.22
C GLY A 99 -17.59 20.36 2.78
N ASN A 100 -18.67 20.60 2.02
CA ASN A 100 -19.43 19.60 1.30
C ASN A 100 -18.53 18.85 0.29
N GLY A 101 -17.66 17.97 0.78
CA GLY A 101 -16.94 17.03 -0.06
C GLY A 101 -17.96 16.15 -0.76
N PRO A 102 -17.76 15.87 -2.05
CA PRO A 102 -18.82 15.33 -2.91
C PRO A 102 -19.24 13.91 -2.55
N LEU A 103 -18.45 13.17 -1.75
CA LEU A 103 -18.68 11.76 -1.43
C LEU A 103 -18.41 11.45 0.05
N SER A 104 -19.23 10.58 0.64
CA SER A 104 -19.02 10.09 2.00
C SER A 104 -17.85 9.10 2.05
N PRO A 105 -17.21 8.89 3.22
CA PRO A 105 -16.13 7.91 3.38
C PRO A 105 -16.52 6.50 2.93
N ALA A 106 -17.78 6.11 3.15
CA ALA A 106 -18.33 4.83 2.71
C ALA A 106 -18.35 4.72 1.17
N TRP A 107 -18.72 5.79 0.46
CA TRP A 107 -18.70 5.80 -1.00
C TRP A 107 -17.29 5.67 -1.56
N LEU A 108 -16.30 6.33 -0.94
CA LEU A 108 -14.89 6.21 -1.34
C LEU A 108 -14.40 4.76 -1.21
N GLN A 109 -14.74 4.06 -0.11
CA GLN A 109 -14.40 2.65 0.05
C GLN A 109 -15.08 1.76 -1.01
N VAL A 110 -16.35 1.99 -1.31
CA VAL A 110 -17.08 1.24 -2.34
C VAL A 110 -16.42 1.44 -3.71
N ILE A 111 -16.05 2.67 -4.06
CA ILE A 111 -15.35 2.96 -5.31
C ILE A 111 -14.01 2.21 -5.35
N GLY A 112 -13.21 2.31 -4.29
CA GLY A 112 -11.93 1.60 -4.20
C GLY A 112 -12.06 0.09 -4.35
N GLU A 113 -13.06 -0.53 -3.71
CA GLU A 113 -13.34 -1.96 -3.87
C GLU A 113 -13.74 -2.35 -5.30
N VAL A 114 -14.52 -1.50 -5.98
CA VAL A 114 -14.87 -1.70 -7.40
C VAL A 114 -13.63 -1.58 -8.28
N GLU A 115 -12.76 -0.62 -8.00
CA GLU A 115 -11.48 -0.45 -8.70
C GLU A 115 -10.56 -1.66 -8.48
N GLY A 116 -10.49 -2.18 -7.25
CA GLY A 116 -9.74 -3.40 -6.92
C GLY A 116 -10.28 -4.62 -7.66
N ARG A 117 -11.59 -4.82 -7.69
CA ARG A 117 -12.23 -5.87 -8.50
C ARG A 117 -11.89 -5.74 -9.98
N MET A 118 -11.93 -4.52 -10.50
CA MET A 118 -11.60 -4.25 -11.89
C MET A 118 -10.13 -4.58 -12.16
N LEU A 119 -9.21 -4.15 -11.29
CA LEU A 119 -7.79 -4.43 -11.41
C LEU A 119 -7.49 -5.93 -11.40
N CYS A 120 -8.08 -6.68 -10.48
CA CYS A 120 -7.99 -8.14 -10.42
C CYS A 120 -8.47 -8.81 -11.71
N ARG A 121 -9.63 -8.38 -12.23
CA ARG A 121 -10.20 -8.91 -13.48
C ARG A 121 -9.38 -8.56 -14.71
N LEU A 122 -8.72 -7.41 -14.74
CA LEU A 122 -7.87 -6.99 -15.86
C LEU A 122 -6.54 -7.71 -15.88
N THR A 123 -6.07 -8.14 -14.71
CA THR A 123 -4.74 -8.70 -14.52
C THR A 123 -4.70 -10.17 -14.11
N PRO A 124 -5.65 -11.05 -14.48
CA PRO A 124 -5.76 -12.37 -13.86
C PRO A 124 -4.52 -13.24 -14.10
N ALA A 125 -4.34 -14.28 -13.30
CA ALA A 125 -3.21 -15.20 -13.48
C ALA A 125 -3.29 -15.98 -14.80
N ARG A 126 -4.50 -16.15 -15.35
CA ARG A 126 -4.79 -16.83 -16.62
C ARG A 126 -5.87 -16.07 -17.39
N PRO A 127 -5.89 -16.14 -18.73
CA PRO A 127 -6.96 -15.54 -19.53
C PRO A 127 -8.35 -15.99 -19.06
N SER A 128 -9.28 -15.05 -18.94
CA SER A 128 -10.64 -15.33 -18.45
C SER A 128 -11.69 -14.47 -19.17
N LEU A 129 -12.94 -14.94 -19.20
CA LEU A 129 -14.07 -14.14 -19.69
C LEU A 129 -14.24 -12.83 -18.90
N GLY A 130 -13.93 -12.87 -17.60
CA GLY A 130 -13.94 -11.69 -16.73
C GLY A 130 -12.98 -10.60 -17.22
N GLN A 131 -11.81 -10.99 -17.74
CA GLN A 131 -10.83 -10.07 -18.31
C GLN A 131 -11.36 -9.39 -19.58
N THR A 132 -11.95 -10.17 -20.49
CA THR A 132 -12.54 -9.62 -21.72
C THR A 132 -13.64 -8.61 -21.39
N LEU A 133 -14.54 -8.94 -20.45
CA LEU A 133 -15.60 -8.03 -20.02
C LEU A 133 -15.05 -6.76 -19.34
N ALA A 134 -14.02 -6.89 -18.50
CA ALA A 134 -13.36 -5.76 -17.86
C ALA A 134 -12.70 -4.83 -18.89
N ARG A 135 -12.06 -5.39 -19.92
CA ARG A 135 -11.48 -4.62 -21.03
C ARG A 135 -12.55 -3.89 -21.85
N LEU A 136 -13.65 -4.55 -22.17
CA LEU A 136 -14.78 -3.90 -22.85
C LEU A 136 -15.35 -2.74 -22.03
N PHE A 137 -15.47 -2.92 -20.70
CA PHE A 137 -15.91 -1.85 -19.81
C PHE A 137 -14.92 -0.68 -19.79
N LEU A 138 -13.61 -0.93 -19.73
CA LEU A 138 -12.60 0.13 -19.84
C LEU A 138 -12.67 0.87 -21.18
N MET A 139 -12.87 0.15 -22.29
CA MET A 139 -13.00 0.75 -23.61
C MET A 139 -14.24 1.65 -23.69
N ALA A 140 -15.39 1.18 -23.19
CA ALA A 140 -16.61 1.97 -23.13
C ALA A 140 -16.41 3.20 -22.24
N GLY A 141 -15.84 3.04 -21.05
CA GLY A 141 -15.56 4.15 -20.13
C GLY A 141 -14.64 5.21 -20.75
N ALA A 142 -13.57 4.78 -21.43
CA ALA A 142 -12.65 5.71 -22.07
C ALA A 142 -13.25 6.41 -23.30
N ALA A 143 -14.26 5.82 -23.94
CA ALA A 143 -14.99 6.45 -25.04
C ALA A 143 -16.05 7.46 -24.54
N ILE A 144 -16.74 7.15 -23.43
CA ILE A 144 -17.79 8.00 -22.86
C ILE A 144 -17.19 9.19 -22.08
N ALA A 145 -16.10 8.96 -21.37
CA ALA A 145 -15.41 9.98 -20.58
C ALA A 145 -13.88 9.94 -20.84
N PRO A 146 -13.42 10.53 -21.96
CA PRO A 146 -12.00 10.63 -22.25
C PRO A 146 -11.26 11.34 -21.10
N GLY A 147 -10.22 10.70 -20.57
CA GLY A 147 -9.44 11.21 -19.43
C GLY A 147 -9.89 10.71 -18.05
N ALA A 148 -11.07 10.08 -17.93
CA ALA A 148 -11.50 9.45 -16.66
C ALA A 148 -10.85 8.08 -16.43
N VAL A 149 -10.43 7.40 -17.50
CA VAL A 149 -9.72 6.12 -17.44
C VAL A 149 -8.21 6.38 -17.54
N PRO A 150 -7.41 5.96 -16.54
CA PRO A 150 -5.95 6.06 -16.58
C PRO A 150 -5.38 5.44 -17.84
N SER A 151 -4.35 6.06 -18.42
CA SER A 151 -3.81 5.60 -19.71
C SER A 151 -3.17 4.22 -19.58
N PHE A 152 -2.53 3.95 -18.44
CA PHE A 152 -1.93 2.65 -18.11
C PHE A 152 -2.96 1.51 -18.04
N ALA A 153 -4.25 1.80 -17.78
CA ALA A 153 -5.26 0.77 -17.59
C ALA A 153 -5.47 -0.10 -18.85
N ARG A 154 -5.14 0.45 -20.03
CA ARG A 154 -5.21 -0.26 -21.31
C ARG A 154 -4.06 -1.27 -21.51
N GLU A 155 -2.99 -1.14 -20.73
CA GLU A 155 -1.82 -2.02 -20.77
C GLU A 155 -1.88 -3.14 -19.74
N LEU A 156 -2.95 -3.16 -18.93
CA LEU A 156 -3.20 -4.26 -18.00
C LEU A 156 -3.57 -5.53 -18.77
N ASP A 157 -2.78 -6.57 -18.53
CA ASP A 157 -2.95 -7.90 -19.11
C ASP A 157 -2.73 -8.97 -18.05
N THR A 158 -2.88 -10.24 -18.44
CA THR A 158 -2.62 -11.38 -17.57
C THR A 158 -1.24 -11.25 -16.93
N MET A 159 -1.17 -11.42 -15.61
CA MET A 159 0.08 -11.28 -14.85
C MET A 159 0.41 -12.57 -14.13
N ASN A 160 1.64 -13.06 -14.32
CA ASN A 160 2.21 -14.09 -13.45
C ASN A 160 2.50 -13.51 -12.05
N ALA A 161 2.89 -14.37 -11.10
CA ALA A 161 3.14 -13.97 -9.71
C ALA A 161 4.21 -12.87 -9.59
N ARG A 162 5.26 -12.93 -10.42
CA ARG A 162 6.32 -11.91 -10.43
C ARG A 162 5.79 -10.55 -10.88
N ALA A 163 5.08 -10.49 -12.02
CA ALA A 163 4.48 -9.27 -12.53
C ALA A 163 3.44 -8.69 -11.56
N PHE A 164 2.70 -9.56 -10.86
CA PHE A 164 1.80 -9.17 -9.80
C PHE A 164 2.53 -8.48 -8.64
N PHE A 165 3.64 -9.05 -8.15
CA PHE A 165 4.43 -8.41 -7.09
C PHE A 165 5.12 -7.13 -7.55
N GLU A 166 5.54 -7.03 -8.81
CA GLU A 166 6.03 -5.76 -9.39
C GLU A 166 4.93 -4.69 -9.44
N LEU A 167 3.69 -5.07 -9.77
CA LEU A 167 2.53 -4.19 -9.71
C LEU A 167 2.23 -3.76 -8.26
N ALA A 168 2.17 -4.71 -7.32
CA ALA A 168 1.94 -4.44 -5.90
C ALA A 168 2.97 -3.45 -5.35
N ALA A 169 4.27 -3.69 -5.59
CA ALA A 169 5.33 -2.74 -5.23
C ALA A 169 5.11 -1.33 -5.81
N THR A 170 4.60 -1.24 -7.04
CA THR A 170 4.30 0.06 -7.67
C THR A 170 3.10 0.75 -6.99
N LEU A 171 2.11 -0.03 -6.56
CA LEU A 171 1.00 0.50 -5.77
C LEU A 171 1.53 1.05 -4.44
N GLU A 172 2.37 0.32 -3.71
CA GLU A 172 2.88 0.80 -2.41
C GLU A 172 3.81 1.99 -2.57
N LEU A 173 4.65 2.03 -3.60
CA LEU A 173 5.46 3.21 -3.91
C LEU A 173 4.59 4.47 -4.05
N THR A 174 3.47 4.36 -4.77
CA THR A 174 2.58 5.50 -5.02
C THR A 174 1.69 5.82 -3.81
N ALA A 175 1.40 4.85 -2.93
CA ALA A 175 0.75 5.08 -1.64
C ALA A 175 1.72 5.81 -0.69
N LYS A 176 2.94 5.31 -0.55
CA LYS A 176 4.05 5.93 0.18
C LYS A 176 4.24 7.40 -0.20
N GLN A 177 4.26 7.72 -1.50
CA GLN A 177 4.37 9.10 -1.99
C GLN A 177 3.20 9.99 -1.52
N ALA A 178 1.98 9.46 -1.48
CA ALA A 178 0.81 10.17 -0.98
C ALA A 178 0.91 10.41 0.53
N TYR A 179 1.24 9.39 1.32
CA TYR A 179 1.44 9.53 2.77
C TYR A 179 2.55 10.52 3.13
N TRP A 180 3.66 10.49 2.38
CA TRP A 180 4.72 11.49 2.52
C TRP A 180 4.20 12.91 2.29
N ARG A 181 3.47 13.15 1.20
CA ARG A 181 2.91 14.47 0.91
C ARG A 181 1.92 14.93 1.98
N MET A 182 1.06 14.03 2.47
CA MET A 182 0.14 14.36 3.56
C MET A 182 0.89 14.72 4.85
N GLY A 183 1.99 14.03 5.15
CA GLY A 183 2.87 14.38 6.27
C GLY A 183 3.49 15.77 6.14
N GLU A 184 3.95 16.14 4.95
CA GLU A 184 4.49 17.49 4.68
C GLU A 184 3.42 18.58 4.83
N LEU A 185 2.20 18.34 4.34
CA LEU A 185 1.07 19.25 4.50
C LEU A 185 0.69 19.44 5.98
N LEU A 186 0.70 18.36 6.76
CA LEU A 186 0.45 18.44 8.21
C LEU A 186 1.52 19.22 8.94
N LYS A 187 2.80 19.06 8.59
CA LYS A 187 3.89 19.87 9.16
C LYS A 187 3.65 21.36 8.89
N GLU A 188 3.28 21.70 7.66
CA GLU A 188 2.96 23.09 7.28
C GLU A 188 1.76 23.64 8.08
N LEU A 189 0.68 22.85 8.21
CA LEU A 189 -0.51 23.23 8.96
C LEU A 189 -0.21 23.41 10.46
N LEU A 190 0.55 22.51 11.06
CA LEU A 190 0.94 22.58 12.47
C LEU A 190 1.84 23.79 12.75
N ALA A 191 2.78 24.10 11.85
CA ALA A 191 3.67 25.25 12.01
C ALA A 191 2.96 26.61 11.94
N LYS A 192 1.79 26.67 11.27
CA LYS A 192 0.98 27.89 11.13
C LYS A 192 -0.03 28.10 12.27
N ARG A 193 -0.23 27.12 13.16
CA ARG A 193 -1.19 27.23 14.27
C ARG A 193 -0.53 27.81 15.52
N GLU A 194 -1.21 28.76 16.14
CA GLU A 194 -0.80 29.35 17.41
C GLU A 194 -0.94 28.35 18.58
N GLU A 195 -1.90 27.42 18.49
CA GLU A 195 -2.12 26.37 19.49
C GLU A 195 -1.92 24.94 18.92
N PRO A 196 -1.25 24.04 19.66
CA PRO A 196 -1.02 22.67 19.24
C PRO A 196 -2.33 21.86 19.21
N SER A 197 -2.75 21.42 18.01
CA SER A 197 -3.87 20.50 17.87
C SER A 197 -3.43 19.06 18.11
N VAL A 198 -3.85 18.49 19.26
CA VAL A 198 -3.61 17.08 19.61
C VAL A 198 -4.10 16.13 18.51
N GLN A 199 -5.20 16.46 17.86
CA GLN A 199 -5.77 15.65 16.79
C GLN A 199 -4.89 15.64 15.53
N LEU A 200 -4.34 16.79 15.12
CA LEU A 200 -3.42 16.87 13.98
C LEU A 200 -2.06 16.23 14.29
N GLN A 201 -1.59 16.33 15.53
CA GLN A 201 -0.37 15.63 15.99
C GLN A 201 -0.57 14.11 15.97
N GLY A 202 -1.72 13.62 16.45
CA GLY A 202 -2.08 12.20 16.38
C GLY A 202 -2.13 11.71 14.93
N LEU A 203 -2.76 12.48 14.04
CA LEU A 203 -2.78 12.17 12.61
C LEU A 203 -1.38 12.17 11.99
N GLN A 204 -0.52 13.13 12.34
CA GLN A 204 0.86 13.18 11.84
C GLN A 204 1.64 11.91 12.19
N ARG A 205 1.50 11.44 13.44
CA ARG A 205 2.12 10.18 13.88
C ARG A 205 1.60 8.99 13.09
N GLU A 206 0.28 8.89 12.93
CA GLU A 206 -0.33 7.79 12.17
C GLU A 206 0.11 7.78 10.71
N LEU A 207 0.11 8.92 10.02
CA LEU A 207 0.57 9.00 8.63
C LEU A 207 2.06 8.68 8.49
N HIS A 208 2.88 9.02 9.49
CA HIS A 208 4.30 8.64 9.46
C HIS A 208 4.48 7.13 9.60
N LEU A 209 3.73 6.48 10.50
CA LEU A 209 3.73 5.03 10.65
C LEU A 209 3.24 4.35 9.37
N THR A 210 2.14 4.83 8.79
CA THR A 210 1.63 4.30 7.52
C THR A 210 2.64 4.50 6.39
N TYR A 211 3.32 5.65 6.32
CA TYR A 211 4.44 5.83 5.37
C TYR A 211 5.55 4.78 5.54
N ASP A 212 5.98 4.52 6.78
CA ASP A 212 7.03 3.53 7.07
C ASP A 212 6.54 2.10 6.74
N ASP A 213 5.25 1.82 6.92
CA ASP A 213 4.61 0.55 6.51
C ASP A 213 4.61 0.39 4.98
N GLU A 214 4.14 1.38 4.22
CA GLU A 214 4.13 1.35 2.76
C GLU A 214 5.55 1.21 2.17
N ASP A 215 6.55 1.85 2.79
CA ASP A 215 7.96 1.69 2.38
C ASP A 215 8.45 0.26 2.59
N PHE A 216 8.09 -0.35 3.71
CA PHE A 216 8.40 -1.75 3.95
C PHE A 216 7.66 -2.66 2.95
N HIS A 217 6.38 -2.44 2.69
CA HIS A 217 5.59 -3.25 1.74
C HIS A 217 6.16 -3.19 0.33
N GLU A 218 6.49 -2.00 -0.18
CA GLU A 218 7.16 -1.84 -1.47
C GLU A 218 8.43 -2.71 -1.55
N ARG A 219 9.29 -2.60 -0.53
CA ARG A 219 10.57 -3.34 -0.49
C ARG A 219 10.34 -4.83 -0.37
N ALA A 220 9.39 -5.28 0.45
CA ALA A 220 9.01 -6.68 0.58
C ALA A 220 8.52 -7.24 -0.75
N PHE A 221 7.61 -6.55 -1.45
CA PHE A 221 7.12 -6.97 -2.75
C PHE A 221 8.24 -7.07 -3.79
N LEU A 222 9.08 -6.05 -3.90
CA LEU A 222 10.25 -6.09 -4.79
C LEU A 222 11.17 -7.26 -4.45
N TRP A 223 11.42 -7.51 -3.16
CA TRP A 223 12.29 -8.60 -2.73
C TRP A 223 11.71 -9.97 -3.08
N MET A 224 10.41 -10.18 -2.90
CA MET A 224 9.74 -11.42 -3.28
C MET A 224 9.87 -11.74 -4.78
N THR A 225 10.01 -10.73 -5.65
CA THR A 225 10.29 -10.97 -7.09
C THR A 225 11.63 -11.68 -7.32
N THR A 226 12.59 -11.51 -6.41
CA THR A 226 13.92 -12.14 -6.50
C THR A 226 13.87 -13.65 -6.24
N TRP A 227 12.80 -14.14 -5.60
CA TRP A 227 12.57 -15.56 -5.39
C TRP A 227 12.04 -16.26 -6.64
N MET A 228 11.85 -15.53 -7.75
CA MET A 228 11.25 -16.05 -8.98
C MET A 228 12.16 -15.94 -10.18
N ASP A 229 11.91 -16.78 -11.18
CA ASP A 229 12.48 -16.63 -12.52
C ASP A 229 11.72 -15.55 -13.34
N ALA A 230 12.11 -15.33 -14.59
CA ALA A 230 11.45 -14.36 -15.47
C ALA A 230 10.03 -14.78 -15.89
N ALA A 231 9.71 -16.08 -15.81
CA ALA A 231 8.37 -16.61 -16.08
C ALA A 231 7.45 -16.52 -14.86
N GLY A 232 7.94 -16.01 -13.71
CA GLY A 232 7.20 -15.88 -12.47
C GLY A 232 7.04 -17.20 -11.72
N ARG A 233 7.89 -18.19 -11.99
CA ARG A 233 7.96 -19.44 -11.21
C ARG A 233 8.93 -19.27 -10.07
N PHE A 234 8.57 -19.75 -8.89
CA PHE A 234 9.46 -19.70 -7.73
C PHE A 234 10.68 -20.59 -7.93
N LYS A 235 11.84 -20.10 -7.47
CA LYS A 235 13.12 -20.80 -7.50
C LYS A 235 13.05 -22.00 -6.56
N ARG A 236 13.49 -23.16 -7.06
CA ARG A 236 13.57 -24.38 -6.25
C ARG A 236 14.69 -24.28 -5.22
N GLY A 237 14.48 -24.86 -4.04
CA GLY A 237 15.51 -24.98 -3.00
C GLY A 237 15.59 -23.81 -2.02
N LEU A 238 14.80 -22.74 -2.19
CA LEU A 238 14.64 -21.71 -1.17
C LEU A 238 13.74 -22.23 -0.05
N SER A 239 14.26 -22.29 1.18
CA SER A 239 13.44 -22.68 2.32
C SER A 239 12.53 -21.53 2.76
N GLU A 240 11.38 -21.88 3.32
CA GLU A 240 10.43 -20.90 3.86
C GLU A 240 11.07 -20.01 4.93
N ARG A 241 11.84 -20.60 5.84
CA ARG A 241 12.51 -19.89 6.93
C ARG A 241 13.52 -18.86 6.41
N GLU A 242 14.33 -19.21 5.40
CA GLU A 242 15.27 -18.27 4.79
C GLU A 242 14.54 -17.10 4.12
N CYS A 243 13.44 -17.38 3.41
CA CYS A 243 12.62 -16.34 2.79
C CYS A 243 11.99 -15.42 3.83
N VAL A 244 11.43 -15.95 4.91
CA VAL A 244 10.87 -15.14 6.00
C VAL A 244 11.95 -14.28 6.65
N GLN A 245 13.13 -14.84 6.95
CA GLN A 245 14.24 -14.06 7.50
C GLN A 245 14.62 -12.90 6.58
N GLN A 246 14.73 -13.13 5.27
CA GLN A 246 15.01 -12.06 4.30
C GLN A 246 13.96 -10.95 4.32
N ILE A 247 12.68 -11.27 4.53
CA ILE A 247 11.63 -10.24 4.68
C ILE A 247 11.80 -9.46 5.97
N ILE A 248 12.07 -10.15 7.08
CA ILE A 248 12.31 -9.50 8.38
C ILE A 248 13.53 -8.57 8.35
N ASP A 249 14.58 -8.96 7.63
CA ASP A 249 15.79 -8.15 7.46
C ASP A 249 15.53 -6.84 6.69
N LEU A 250 14.38 -6.72 5.99
CA LEU A 250 13.96 -5.47 5.35
C LEU A 250 13.31 -4.50 6.35
N LEU A 251 12.94 -4.91 7.56
CA LEU A 251 12.31 -4.00 8.50
C LEU A 251 13.26 -2.83 8.86
N PRO A 252 12.76 -1.58 8.87
CA PRO A 252 13.57 -0.43 9.22
C PRO A 252 14.05 -0.55 10.67
N GLN A 253 15.36 -0.68 10.85
CA GLN A 253 15.97 -0.81 12.17
C GLN A 253 15.88 0.50 12.94
N ALA A 254 15.54 0.42 14.22
CA ALA A 254 15.64 1.55 15.13
C ALA A 254 17.10 1.71 15.61
N PRO A 255 17.59 2.93 15.87
CA PRO A 255 18.91 3.12 16.45
C PRO A 255 18.99 2.46 17.83
N GLU A 256 19.99 1.59 18.03
CA GLU A 256 20.31 1.02 19.34
C GLU A 256 21.10 2.01 20.22
N PRO A 257 20.90 2.00 21.56
CA PRO A 257 19.67 1.75 22.31
C PRO A 257 18.97 3.07 22.69
N ILE A 258 17.63 3.05 22.78
CA ILE A 258 16.89 4.10 23.50
C ILE A 258 17.35 4.09 24.96
N ARG A 259 17.70 5.27 25.51
CA ARG A 259 18.11 5.41 26.92
C ARG A 259 17.18 4.65 27.85
N GLY A 260 17.75 3.78 28.69
CA GLY A 260 17.04 3.12 29.79
C GLY A 260 16.42 1.76 29.49
N THR A 261 16.67 1.18 28.30
CA THR A 261 16.26 -0.19 27.98
C THR A 261 17.47 -1.06 27.78
N GLU A 262 17.65 -2.12 28.59
CA GLU A 262 18.66 -3.13 28.31
C GLU A 262 18.27 -3.89 27.03
N PRO A 263 19.20 -4.07 26.06
CA PRO A 263 18.92 -4.86 24.88
C PRO A 263 18.59 -6.30 25.30
N ARG A 264 17.43 -6.81 24.87
CA ARG A 264 17.05 -8.21 25.09
C ARG A 264 17.89 -9.09 24.17
N GLU A 265 18.46 -10.17 24.71
CA GLU A 265 19.15 -11.16 23.90
C GLU A 265 18.17 -11.73 22.85
N ASN A 266 18.55 -11.64 21.56
CA ASN A 266 17.80 -12.14 20.40
C ASN A 266 16.53 -11.35 20.00
N ALA A 267 16.42 -10.08 20.38
CA ALA A 267 15.37 -9.18 19.89
C ALA A 267 15.86 -8.27 18.75
N LEU A 268 15.01 -8.02 17.77
CA LEU A 268 15.24 -7.05 16.69
C LEU A 268 14.44 -5.77 16.98
N TYR A 269 15.14 -4.64 17.10
CA TYR A 269 14.52 -3.33 17.38
C TYR A 269 14.20 -2.62 16.07
N VAL A 270 12.91 -2.42 15.81
CA VAL A 270 12.41 -1.90 14.53
C VAL A 270 11.54 -0.67 14.73
N VAL A 271 11.47 0.19 13.72
CA VAL A 271 10.62 1.40 13.75
C VAL A 271 9.15 1.05 13.55
N THR A 272 8.87 0.04 12.74
CA THR A 272 7.56 -0.57 12.53
C THR A 272 7.74 -2.08 12.38
N ASP A 273 6.71 -2.86 12.71
CA ASP A 273 6.67 -4.29 12.38
C ASP A 273 6.20 -4.54 10.94
N GLY A 274 5.79 -3.51 10.19
CA GLY A 274 5.36 -3.60 8.80
C GLY A 274 4.16 -4.53 8.57
N GLY A 275 3.44 -4.87 9.64
CA GLY A 275 2.41 -5.90 9.63
C GLY A 275 2.92 -7.34 9.77
N VAL A 276 4.24 -7.61 9.70
CA VAL A 276 4.81 -8.98 9.71
C VAL A 276 5.19 -9.50 11.11
N GLY A 277 4.73 -8.84 12.18
CA GLY A 277 5.04 -9.23 13.56
C GLY A 277 4.58 -10.64 13.94
N ALA A 278 3.38 -11.05 13.49
CA ALA A 278 2.90 -12.40 13.76
C ALA A 278 3.69 -13.46 12.98
N LEU A 279 4.11 -13.15 11.74
CA LEU A 279 4.99 -14.00 10.95
C LEU A 279 6.37 -14.14 11.61
N ALA A 280 7.00 -13.04 12.03
CA ALA A 280 8.28 -13.08 12.74
C ALA A 280 8.21 -13.98 13.98
N LYS A 281 7.15 -13.80 14.79
CA LYS A 281 6.91 -14.60 16.00
C LYS A 281 6.75 -16.09 15.69
N ARG A 282 6.03 -16.45 14.61
CA ARG A 282 5.89 -17.86 14.17
C ARG A 282 7.23 -18.52 13.84
N HIS A 283 8.21 -17.75 13.40
CA HIS A 283 9.57 -18.21 13.09
C HIS A 283 10.58 -17.98 14.22
N GLY A 284 10.10 -17.64 15.43
CA GLY A 284 10.93 -17.49 16.62
C GLY A 284 11.78 -16.22 16.66
N ILE A 285 11.38 -15.18 15.92
CA ILE A 285 12.05 -13.87 15.90
C ILE A 285 11.23 -12.90 16.76
N GLU A 286 11.83 -12.34 17.81
CA GLU A 286 11.21 -11.32 18.65
C GLU A 286 11.43 -9.93 18.00
N LEU A 287 10.35 -9.28 17.57
CA LEU A 287 10.39 -7.90 17.12
C LEU A 287 9.96 -6.97 18.26
N VAL A 288 10.73 -5.92 18.48
CA VAL A 288 10.42 -4.84 19.43
C VAL A 288 10.23 -3.56 18.65
N VAL A 289 8.98 -3.09 18.55
CA VAL A 289 8.67 -1.83 17.86
C VAL A 289 9.00 -0.65 18.77
N VAL A 290 9.92 0.19 18.31
CA VAL A 290 10.41 1.39 18.97
C VAL A 290 9.74 2.62 18.36
N PRO A 291 8.93 3.37 19.13
CA PRO A 291 8.41 4.65 18.65
C PRO A 291 9.58 5.62 18.38
N LYS A 292 9.61 6.26 17.22
CA LYS A 292 10.41 7.47 17.04
C LYS A 292 9.81 8.58 17.90
N GLU A 293 10.62 9.17 18.78
CA GLU A 293 10.29 10.39 19.54
C GLU A 293 10.26 11.63 18.64
#